data_AF-A0A401PS61-F1
#
_entry.id   AF-A0A401PS61-F1
#
_cell.length_a   1.000
_cell.length_b   1.000
_cell.length_c   1.000
_cell.angle_alpha   90.00
_cell.angle_beta   90.00
_cell.angle_gamma   90.00
#
_symmetry.space_group_name_H-M   'P 1'
#
loop_
_entity.id
_entity.type
_entity.pdbx_description
1 polymer ?
#
loop_
_entity_poly.entity_id
_entity_poly.type
_entity_poly.pdbx_seq_one_letter_code
_entity_poly.pdbx_strand_id
1 'polypeptide(L)'
;YRSFTVEMYYRNGTNFEAHLLTLPSCTESCPLQKFIQITAGVIPENWRDECRAHQGSIQIDLILGLATGSCFLLMFIILCVKLQCRDRDQSMGYQKLASHNEEREKMLLF
;
A
#
# COMPACT_ATOMS: atom_id res chain seq x y z
N TYR A 1 0.64 -30.48 -44.95
CA TYR A 1 0.49 -29.10 -44.43
C TYR A 1 -0.93 -28.98 -43.85
N ARG A 2 -1.10 -28.55 -42.60
CA ARG A 2 -2.43 -28.37 -41.99
C ARG A 2 -2.83 -26.90 -42.12
N SER A 3 -4.02 -26.65 -42.66
CA SER A 3 -4.62 -25.31 -42.72
C SER A 3 -5.75 -25.23 -41.69
N PHE A 4 -5.87 -24.09 -41.02
CA PHE A 4 -6.87 -23.86 -39.98
C PHE A 4 -7.66 -22.60 -40.28
N THR A 5 -8.94 -22.63 -39.96
CA THR A 5 -9.89 -21.52 -40.08
C THR A 5 -10.61 -21.27 -38.76
N VAL A 6 -11.14 -20.08 -38.61
CA VAL A 6 -11.93 -19.63 -37.46
C VAL A 6 -13.28 -19.16 -37.98
N GLU A 7 -14.35 -19.66 -37.36
CA GLU A 7 -15.72 -19.18 -37.56
C GLU A 7 -16.26 -18.68 -36.23
N MET A 8 -17.08 -17.64 -36.28
CA MET A 8 -17.65 -17.01 -35.10
C MET A 8 -19.16 -16.99 -35.23
N TYR A 9 -19.85 -17.37 -34.17
CA TYR A 9 -21.31 -17.37 -34.14
C TYR A 9 -21.80 -16.63 -32.90
N TYR A 10 -22.79 -15.75 -33.07
CA TYR A 10 -23.40 -15.00 -31.98
C TYR A 10 -24.86 -15.41 -31.80
N ARG A 11 -25.19 -15.90 -30.60
CA ARG A 11 -26.55 -16.29 -30.23
C ARG A 11 -27.07 -15.33 -29.17
N ASN A 12 -28.05 -14.52 -29.54
CA ASN A 12 -28.68 -13.52 -28.67
C ASN A 12 -30.02 -13.99 -28.06
N GLY A 13 -30.40 -15.26 -28.25
CA GLY A 13 -31.62 -15.82 -27.68
C GLY A 13 -31.64 -17.34 -27.74
N THR A 14 -32.40 -17.96 -26.84
CA THR A 14 -32.53 -19.42 -26.76
C THR A 14 -33.33 -20.00 -27.92
N ASN A 15 -34.22 -19.21 -28.53
CA ASN A 15 -35.14 -19.68 -29.56
C ASN A 15 -34.62 -19.51 -31.00
N PHE A 16 -33.44 -18.92 -31.17
CA PHE A 16 -32.82 -18.67 -32.47
C PHE A 16 -31.52 -19.47 -32.61
N GLU A 17 -31.22 -19.89 -33.84
CA GLU A 17 -29.90 -20.40 -34.19
C GLU A 17 -28.85 -19.29 -34.07
N ALA A 18 -27.59 -19.69 -33.86
CA ALA A 18 -26.52 -18.74 -33.71
C ALA A 18 -26.21 -18.05 -35.05
N HIS A 19 -26.16 -16.73 -35.06
CA HIS A 19 -25.90 -15.93 -36.25
C HIS A 19 -24.41 -15.97 -36.59
N LEU A 20 -24.07 -16.28 -37.84
CA LEU A 20 -22.69 -16.26 -38.32
C LEU A 20 -22.16 -14.82 -38.33
N LEU A 21 -20.98 -14.62 -37.76
CA LEU A 21 -20.27 -13.35 -37.71
C LEU A 21 -19.03 -13.40 -38.61
N THR A 22 -18.73 -12.28 -39.28
CA THR A 22 -17.56 -12.13 -40.14
C THR A 22 -16.72 -10.95 -39.69
N LEU A 23 -15.42 -11.16 -39.53
CA LEU A 23 -14.49 -10.05 -39.29
C LEU A 23 -14.41 -9.15 -40.55
N PRO A 24 -14.31 -7.82 -40.38
CA PRO A 24 -14.02 -6.93 -41.49
C PRO A 24 -12.77 -7.40 -42.24
N SER A 25 -12.83 -7.42 -43.57
CA SER A 25 -11.74 -7.86 -44.45
C SER A 25 -11.32 -9.34 -44.29
N CYS A 26 -12.21 -10.21 -43.82
CA CYS A 26 -12.03 -11.67 -43.86
C CYS A 26 -13.29 -12.39 -44.42
N THR A 27 -13.18 -13.71 -44.62
CA THR A 27 -14.28 -14.62 -44.95
C THR A 27 -14.94 -15.16 -43.67
N GLU A 28 -16.14 -15.74 -43.79
CA GLU A 28 -16.84 -16.41 -42.66
C GLU A 28 -15.96 -17.47 -41.98
N SER A 29 -15.38 -18.38 -42.77
CA SER A 29 -14.29 -19.26 -42.34
C SER A 29 -12.96 -18.54 -42.51
N CYS A 30 -12.59 -17.68 -41.56
CA CYS A 30 -11.40 -16.82 -41.66
C CYS A 30 -10.11 -17.64 -41.48
N PRO A 31 -9.13 -17.60 -42.39
CA PRO A 31 -7.85 -18.28 -42.20
C PRO A 31 -7.16 -17.83 -40.89
N LEU A 32 -6.65 -18.78 -40.10
CA LEU A 32 -6.11 -18.49 -38.77
C LEU A 32 -5.05 -17.38 -38.76
N GLN A 33 -4.14 -17.37 -39.73
CA GLN A 33 -3.10 -16.34 -39.84
C GLN A 33 -3.68 -14.95 -40.11
N LYS A 34 -4.76 -14.87 -40.90
CA LYS A 34 -5.45 -13.62 -41.19
C LYS A 34 -6.24 -13.13 -39.96
N PHE A 35 -6.88 -14.05 -39.24
CA PHE A 35 -7.58 -13.76 -37.98
C PHE A 35 -6.64 -13.14 -36.93
N ILE A 36 -5.45 -13.72 -36.75
CA ILE A 36 -4.41 -13.19 -35.85
C ILE A 36 -3.98 -11.79 -36.29
N GLN A 37 -3.72 -11.60 -37.58
CA GLN A 37 -3.34 -10.29 -38.12
C GLN A 37 -4.40 -9.21 -37.85
N ILE A 38 -5.68 -9.53 -38.06
CA ILE A 38 -6.79 -8.57 -37.90
C ILE A 38 -7.00 -8.24 -36.41
N THR A 39 -6.94 -9.24 -35.53
CA THR A 39 -7.23 -9.06 -34.10
C THR A 39 -6.06 -8.50 -33.31
N ALA A 40 -4.84 -8.53 -33.84
CA ALA A 40 -3.64 -8.03 -33.15
C ALA A 40 -3.80 -6.58 -32.65
N GLY A 41 -4.47 -5.70 -33.41
CA GLY A 41 -4.63 -4.28 -33.04
C GLY A 41 -5.55 -4.02 -31.84
N VAL A 42 -6.29 -5.03 -31.37
CA VAL A 42 -7.20 -4.91 -30.21
C VAL A 42 -6.78 -5.80 -29.03
N ILE A 43 -5.64 -6.49 -29.16
CA ILE A 43 -5.08 -7.31 -28.08
C ILE A 43 -4.04 -6.45 -27.36
N PRO A 44 -4.22 -6.16 -26.06
CA PRO A 44 -3.25 -5.37 -25.30
C PRO A 44 -1.95 -6.16 -25.11
N GLU A 45 -0.82 -5.47 -25.18
CA GLU A 45 0.50 -6.03 -24.90
C GLU A 45 0.75 -6.10 -23.39
N ASN A 46 0.33 -5.07 -22.65
CA ASN A 46 0.43 -5.04 -21.20
C ASN A 46 -0.81 -4.39 -20.58
N TRP A 47 -1.75 -5.25 -20.17
CA TRP A 47 -2.99 -4.84 -19.52
C TRP A 47 -2.80 -3.90 -18.33
N ARG A 48 -1.77 -4.12 -17.49
CA ARG A 48 -1.57 -3.30 -16.29
C ARG A 48 -1.18 -1.86 -16.65
N ASP A 49 -0.26 -1.73 -17.59
CA ASP A 49 0.28 -0.43 -18.00
C ASP A 49 -0.74 0.33 -18.85
N GLU A 50 -1.39 -0.35 -19.81
CA GLU A 50 -2.37 0.24 -20.71
C GLU A 50 -3.63 0.72 -19.98
N CYS A 51 -4.12 -0.07 -19.02
CA CYS A 51 -5.26 0.35 -18.20
C CYS A 51 -4.90 1.47 -17.22
N ARG A 52 -3.60 1.83 -17.08
CA ARG A 52 -3.08 2.66 -15.98
C ARG A 52 -3.72 2.26 -14.67
N ALA A 53 -3.88 0.95 -14.50
CA ALA A 53 -4.35 0.37 -13.26
C ALA A 53 -3.18 0.53 -12.30
N HIS A 54 -3.01 1.75 -11.79
CA HIS A 54 -2.34 1.99 -10.55
C HIS A 54 -3.07 1.10 -9.56
N GLN A 55 -2.57 -0.12 -9.36
CA GLN A 55 -2.73 -0.77 -8.07
C GLN A 55 -2.43 0.33 -7.07
N GLY A 56 -3.34 0.59 -6.13
CA GLY A 56 -3.26 1.71 -5.17
C GLY A 56 -2.06 1.56 -4.24
N SER A 57 -0.86 1.54 -4.81
CA SER A 57 0.47 1.47 -4.21
C SER A 57 1.07 2.87 -4.14
N ILE A 58 0.29 3.92 -4.44
CA ILE A 58 0.57 5.22 -3.84
C ILE A 58 0.33 5.05 -2.34
N GLN A 59 1.43 4.71 -1.68
CA GLN A 59 1.85 5.16 -0.35
C GLN A 59 1.40 4.37 0.88
N ILE A 60 1.08 3.07 0.79
CA ILE A 60 1.09 2.24 2.02
C ILE A 60 2.46 2.31 2.70
N ASP A 61 3.55 2.24 1.93
CA ASP A 61 4.91 2.36 2.46
C ASP A 61 5.20 3.75 3.04
N LEU A 62 4.68 4.83 2.44
CA LEU A 62 4.86 6.18 2.98
C LEU A 62 4.01 6.40 4.25
N ILE A 63 2.75 5.96 4.24
CA ILE A 63 1.85 6.06 5.40
C ILE A 63 2.42 5.24 6.56
N LEU A 64 2.92 4.03 6.29
CA LEU A 64 3.57 3.18 7.29
C LEU A 64 4.86 3.82 7.81
N GLY A 65 5.68 4.40 6.94
CA GLY A 65 6.89 5.13 7.33
C GLY A 65 6.61 6.36 8.20
N LEU A 66 5.61 7.17 7.83
CA LEU A 66 5.19 8.34 8.60
C LEU A 66 4.60 7.95 9.96
N ALA A 67 3.72 6.95 9.98
CA ALA A 67 3.09 6.47 11.22
C ALA A 67 4.14 5.91 12.18
N THR A 68 5.02 5.03 11.72
CA THR A 68 6.08 4.45 12.55
C THR A 68 7.07 5.50 13.05
N GLY A 69 7.55 6.38 12.18
CA GLY A 69 8.43 7.49 12.56
C GLY A 69 7.83 8.39 13.64
N SER A 70 6.55 8.76 13.48
CA SER A 70 5.85 9.58 14.47
C SER A 70 5.73 8.90 15.84
N CYS A 71 5.40 7.60 15.87
CA CYS A 71 5.30 6.82 17.10
C CYS A 71 6.63 6.73 17.84
N PHE A 72 7.74 6.49 17.13
CA PHE A 72 9.07 6.45 17.74
C PHE A 72 9.49 7.81 18.32
N LEU A 73 9.22 8.90 17.61
CA LEU A 73 9.50 10.25 18.09
C LEU A 73 8.69 10.58 19.35
N LEU A 74 7.39 10.24 19.37
CA LEU A 74 6.54 10.46 20.54
C LEU A 74 6.99 9.64 21.76
N MET A 75 7.35 8.37 21.56
CA MET A 75 7.93 7.52 22.61
C MET A 75 9.22 8.12 23.19
N PHE A 76 10.10 8.63 22.32
CA PHE A 76 11.35 9.25 22.75
C PHE A 76 11.11 10.53 23.55
N ILE A 77 10.19 11.39 23.10
CA ILE A 77 9.80 12.61 23.83
C ILE A 77 9.24 12.25 25.22
N ILE A 78 8.35 11.26 25.30
CA ILE A 78 7.80 10.78 26.58
C ILE A 78 8.92 10.26 27.49
N LEU A 79 9.88 9.49 26.96
CA LEU A 79 11.02 9.02 27.73
C LEU A 79 11.88 10.17 28.24
N CYS A 80 12.20 11.16 27.40
CA CYS A 80 12.93 12.36 27.81
C CYS A 80 12.21 13.11 28.93
N VAL A 81 10.88 13.31 28.81
CA VAL A 81 10.07 13.94 29.86
C VAL A 81 10.12 13.11 31.15
N LYS A 82 9.99 11.77 31.06
CA LYS A 82 10.08 10.90 32.25
C LYS A 82 11.45 10.94 32.91
N LEU A 83 12.54 10.99 32.15
CA LEU A 83 13.89 11.10 32.68
C LEU A 83 14.13 12.47 33.32
N GLN A 84 13.68 13.56 32.70
CA GLN A 84 13.75 14.90 33.27
C GLN A 84 12.88 15.05 34.53
N CYS A 85 11.68 14.47 34.53
CA CYS A 85 10.82 14.43 35.72
C CYS A 85 11.46 13.61 36.84
N ARG A 86 12.08 12.46 36.53
CA ARG A 86 12.78 11.63 37.52
C ARG A 86 13.97 12.37 38.10
N ASP A 87 14.77 13.03 37.26
CA ASP A 87 15.93 13.82 37.68
C ASP A 87 15.51 15.02 38.55
N ARG A 88 14.47 15.75 38.15
CA ARG A 88 13.91 16.84 38.98
C ARG A 88 13.36 16.33 40.31
N ASP A 89 12.60 15.25 40.34
CA ASP A 89 12.06 14.66 41.57
C ASP A 89 13.18 14.18 42.51
N GLN A 90 14.22 13.55 41.97
CA GLN A 90 15.41 13.17 42.73
C GLN A 90 16.13 14.40 43.28
N SER A 91 16.39 15.43 42.46
CA SER A 91 17.06 16.66 42.89
C SER A 91 16.30 17.37 44.02
N MET A 92 14.97 17.44 43.90
CA MET A 92 14.08 18.07 44.87
C MET A 92 13.97 17.24 46.16
N GLY A 93 14.02 15.91 46.06
CA GLY A 93 14.14 15.00 47.20
C GLY A 93 15.47 15.15 47.94
N TYR A 94 16.60 15.23 47.21
CA TYR A 94 17.92 15.43 47.81
C TYR A 94 18.06 16.78 48.53
N GLN A 95 17.53 17.86 47.93
CA GLN A 95 17.54 19.18 48.58
C GLN A 95 16.75 19.17 49.89
N LYS A 96 15.60 18.46 49.94
CA LYS A 96 14.77 18.34 51.15
C LYS A 96 15.44 17.53 52.26
N LEU A 97 16.21 16.50 51.88
CA LEU A 97 16.99 15.69 52.83
C LEU A 97 18.20 16.47 53.36
N ALA A 98 18.90 17.22 52.50
CA ALA A 98 20.04 18.04 52.88
C ALA A 98 19.64 19.15 53.86
N SER A 99 18.54 19.87 53.60
CA SER A 99 18.05 20.91 54.52
C SER A 99 17.57 20.35 55.85
N HIS A 100 16.90 19.19 55.85
CA HIS A 100 16.45 18.54 57.09
C HIS A 100 17.61 18.02 57.94
N ASN A 101 18.68 17.52 57.31
CA ASN A 101 19.87 17.08 58.03
C ASN A 101 20.62 18.27 58.64
N GLU A 102 20.74 19.38 57.91
CA GLU A 102 21.40 20.60 58.40
C GLU A 102 20.65 21.23 59.60
N GLU A 103 19.31 21.22 59.61
CA GLU A 103 18.51 21.64 60.76
C GLU A 103 18.68 20.70 61.97
N ARG A 104 18.80 19.40 61.73
CA ARG A 104 18.99 18.40 62.80
C ARG A 104 20.36 18.54 63.46
N GLU A 105 21.41 18.83 62.68
CA GLU A 105 22.76 19.09 63.20
C GLU A 105 22.82 20.37 64.04
N LYS A 106 22.11 21.44 63.65
CA LYS A 106 22.01 22.68 64.43
C LYS A 106 21.31 22.48 65.78
N MET A 107 20.38 21.52 65.87
CA MET A 107 19.67 21.18 67.11
C MET A 107 20.52 20.37 68.09
N LEU A 108 21.55 19.66 67.62
CA LEU A 108 22.45 18.84 68.44
C LEU A 108 23.65 19.64 69.02
N LEU A 109 23.81 20.89 68.59
CA LEU A 109 24.90 21.80 69.03
C LEU A 109 24.48 22.80 70.12
N PHE A 110 23.28 22.64 70.69
CA PHE A 110 22.77 23.35 71.88
C PHE A 110 22.49 22.34 73.00
#